data_AF-A0A952WPR2-F1
#
_entry.id   AF-A0A952WPR2-F1
#
_cell.length_a   1.000
_cell.length_b   1.000
_cell.length_c   1.000
_cell.angle_alpha   90.00
_cell.angle_beta   90.00
_cell.angle_gamma   90.00
#
_symmetry.space_group_name_H-M   'P 1'
#
loop_
_entity.id
_entity.type
_entity.pdbx_description
1 polymer ?
#
loop_
_entity_poly.entity_id
_entity_poly.type
_entity_poly.pdbx_seq_one_letter_code
_entity_poly.pdbx_strand_id
1 'polypeptide(L)'
;MNPVGVEHTGLAERIVSDSDNVQMLLAFGIVVFVTAIVVAGRTIRAVARERTKREIAAYIAEGAMTPEQGDRLIKSEAREQT
;
A
#
# COMPACT_ATOMS: atom_id res chain seq x y z
N MET A 1 -44.33 -26.03 8.76
CA MET A 1 -42.94 -26.45 8.47
C MET A 1 -42.57 -25.84 7.15
N ASN A 2 -41.77 -24.78 7.16
CA ASN A 2 -41.49 -23.96 5.96
C ASN A 2 -39.98 -24.01 5.72
N PRO A 3 -39.47 -24.62 4.63
CA PRO A 3 -38.07 -24.49 4.30
C PRO A 3 -37.92 -23.16 3.56
N VAL A 4 -37.52 -22.11 4.29
CA VAL A 4 -37.00 -20.89 3.67
C VAL A 4 -35.61 -21.23 3.15
N GLY A 5 -35.57 -21.99 2.06
CA GLY A 5 -34.36 -22.30 1.31
C GLY A 5 -33.83 -21.00 0.73
N VAL A 6 -32.68 -20.58 1.25
CA VAL A 6 -32.05 -19.31 0.94
C VAL A 6 -31.56 -19.33 -0.51
N GLU A 7 -32.33 -18.77 -1.45
CA GLU A 7 -31.98 -18.61 -2.87
C GLU A 7 -30.97 -17.47 -3.10
N HIS A 8 -29.83 -17.47 -2.40
CA HIS A 8 -28.78 -16.44 -2.59
C HIS A 8 -27.62 -16.88 -3.49
N THR A 9 -27.61 -18.12 -3.97
CA THR A 9 -26.48 -18.68 -4.74
C THR A 9 -26.62 -18.55 -6.26
N GLY A 10 -27.80 -18.22 -6.80
CA GLY A 10 -28.04 -18.24 -8.25
C GLY A 10 -27.36 -17.12 -9.06
N LEU A 11 -27.07 -15.97 -8.45
CA LEU A 11 -26.46 -14.84 -9.17
C LEU A 11 -24.94 -14.98 -9.29
N ALA A 12 -24.27 -15.36 -8.20
CA ALA A 12 -22.82 -15.58 -8.19
C ALA A 12 -22.44 -16.73 -9.13
N GLU A 13 -23.21 -17.81 -9.13
CA GLU A 13 -22.97 -18.98 -9.98
C GLU A 13 -23.16 -18.65 -11.47
N ARG A 14 -24.14 -17.81 -11.82
CA ARG A 14 -24.33 -17.33 -13.21
C ARG A 14 -23.20 -16.42 -13.70
N ILE A 15 -22.68 -15.57 -12.82
CA ILE A 15 -21.56 -14.68 -13.14
C ILE A 15 -20.28 -15.50 -13.34
N VAL A 16 -20.05 -16.52 -12.52
CA VAL A 16 -18.84 -17.37 -12.58
C VAL A 16 -18.94 -18.45 -13.67
N SER A 17 -20.14 -18.88 -14.06
CA SER A 17 -20.33 -19.91 -15.08
C SER A 17 -19.92 -19.47 -16.48
N ASP A 18 -19.78 -18.16 -16.71
CA ASP A 18 -19.39 -17.61 -18.01
C ASP A 18 -17.89 -17.31 -18.02
N SER A 19 -17.18 -17.90 -18.98
CA SER A 19 -15.71 -17.81 -19.07
C SER A 19 -15.24 -16.37 -19.26
N ASP A 20 -16.02 -15.56 -19.99
CA ASP A 20 -15.71 -14.15 -20.25
C ASP A 20 -15.79 -13.31 -18.98
N ASN A 21 -16.79 -13.56 -18.13
CA ASN A 21 -16.94 -12.90 -16.84
C ASN A 21 -15.81 -13.27 -15.86
N VAL A 22 -15.40 -14.54 -15.84
CA VAL A 22 -14.28 -14.99 -15.00
C VAL A 22 -12.97 -14.32 -15.41
N GLN A 23 -12.70 -14.24 -16.72
CA GLN A 23 -11.50 -13.56 -17.23
C GLN A 23 -11.52 -12.06 -16.89
N MET A 24 -12.66 -11.40 -17.04
CA MET A 24 -12.81 -9.99 -16.69
C MET A 24 -12.61 -9.73 -15.18
N LEU A 25 -13.18 -10.59 -14.32
CA LEU A 25 -13.02 -10.48 -12.87
C LEU A 25 -11.56 -10.70 -12.44
N LEU A 26 -10.87 -11.66 -13.05
CA LEU A 26 -9.44 -11.90 -12.82
C LEU A 26 -8.59 -10.69 -13.22
N ALA A 27 -8.81 -10.16 -14.43
CA ALA A 27 -8.09 -8.98 -14.91
C ALA A 27 -8.32 -7.76 -13.99
N PHE A 28 -9.57 -7.51 -13.60
CA PHE A 28 -9.91 -6.46 -12.65
C PHE A 28 -9.25 -6.67 -11.28
N GLY A 29 -9.31 -7.90 -10.77
CA GLY A 29 -8.67 -8.27 -9.50
C GLY A 29 -7.17 -8.01 -9.50
N ILE A 30 -6.47 -8.35 -10.58
CA ILE A 30 -5.03 -8.10 -10.72
C ILE A 30 -4.73 -6.61 -10.71
N VAL A 31 -5.48 -5.80 -11.48
CA VAL A 31 -5.28 -4.35 -11.54
C VAL A 31 -5.49 -3.72 -10.16
N VAL A 32 -6.56 -4.08 -9.46
CA VAL A 32 -6.84 -3.59 -8.11
C VAL A 32 -5.73 -3.99 -7.14
N PHE A 33 -5.29 -5.25 -7.20
CA PHE A 33 -4.25 -5.77 -6.32
C PHE A 33 -2.90 -5.06 -6.52
N VAL A 34 -2.44 -4.93 -7.78
CA VAL A 34 -1.21 -4.21 -8.10
C VAL A 34 -1.30 -2.75 -7.67
N THR A 35 -2.43 -2.10 -7.93
CA THR A 35 -2.67 -0.71 -7.50
C THR A 35 -2.57 -0.57 -5.99
N ALA A 36 -3.18 -1.49 -5.23
CA ALA A 36 -3.14 -1.48 -3.77
C ALA A 36 -1.70 -1.61 -3.25
N ILE A 37 -0.88 -2.49 -3.83
CA ILE A 37 0.54 -2.64 -3.45
C ILE A 37 1.31 -1.35 -3.70
N VAL A 38 1.14 -0.74 -4.87
CA VAL A 38 1.86 0.50 -5.23
C VAL A 38 1.49 1.63 -4.28
N VAL A 39 0.20 1.80 -3.98
CA VAL A 39 -0.28 2.84 -3.06
C VAL A 39 0.23 2.58 -1.64
N ALA A 40 0.13 1.35 -1.14
CA ALA A 40 0.62 1.00 0.18
C ALA A 40 2.13 1.28 0.32
N GLY A 41 2.93 0.88 -0.68
CA GLY A 41 4.37 1.14 -0.71
C GLY A 41 4.71 2.65 -0.65
N ARG A 42 3.95 3.49 -1.37
CA ARG A 42 4.13 4.95 -1.33
C ARG A 42 3.82 5.53 0.05
N THR A 43 2.72 5.09 0.66
CA THR A 43 2.33 5.55 2.01
C THR A 43 3.35 5.17 3.07
N ILE A 44 3.83 3.91 3.05
CA ILE A 44 4.84 3.44 4.00
C ILE A 44 6.12 4.27 3.89
N ARG A 45 6.60 4.53 2.67
CA ARG A 45 7.79 5.37 2.43
C ARG A 45 7.60 6.80 2.92
N ALA A 46 6.42 7.38 2.73
CA ALA A 46 6.11 8.73 3.21
C ALA A 46 6.18 8.82 4.74
N VAL A 47 5.58 7.84 5.44
CA VAL A 47 5.61 7.78 6.91
C VAL A 47 7.04 7.56 7.43
N ALA A 48 7.79 6.64 6.80
CA ALA A 48 9.19 6.39 7.17
C ALA A 48 10.03 7.67 7.05
N ARG A 49 9.85 8.45 5.97
CA ARG A 49 10.57 9.72 5.77
C ARG A 49 10.26 10.75 6.86
N GLU A 50 9.01 10.86 7.29
CA GLU A 50 8.66 11.77 8.38
C GLU A 50 9.26 11.33 9.71
N ARG A 51 9.31 10.02 9.97
CA ARG A 51 9.96 9.44 11.15
C ARG A 51 11.45 9.73 11.14
N THR A 52 12.17 9.41 10.06
CA THR A 52 13.61 9.68 9.97
C THR A 52 13.94 11.16 10.18
N LYS A 53 13.16 12.09 9.59
CA LYS A 53 13.36 13.53 9.81
C LYS A 53 13.21 13.94 11.27
N ARG A 54 12.23 13.37 12.00
CA ARG A 54 12.03 13.65 13.42
C ARG A 54 13.15 13.06 14.27
N GLU A 55 13.62 11.87 13.93
CA GLU A 55 14.77 11.23 14.60
C GLU A 55 16.05 12.03 14.40
N ILE A 56 16.34 12.47 13.17
CA ILE A 56 17.49 13.34 12.88
C ILE A 56 17.41 14.64 13.70
N ALA A 57 16.22 15.26 13.79
CA ALA A 57 16.05 16.45 14.61
C ALA A 57 16.30 16.20 16.10
N ALA A 58 15.86 15.04 16.62
CA ALA A 58 16.12 14.63 18.00
C ALA A 58 17.62 14.42 18.25
N TYR A 59 18.32 13.70 17.36
CA TYR A 59 19.77 13.47 17.49
C TYR A 59 20.58 14.77 17.43
N ILE A 60 20.13 15.75 16.65
CA ILE A 60 20.74 17.09 16.64
C ILE A 60 20.48 17.81 17.97
N ALA A 61 19.25 17.78 18.47
CA ALA A 61 18.89 18.41 19.74
C ALA A 61 19.62 17.78 20.95
N GLU A 62 19.86 16.47 20.91
CA GLU A 62 20.63 15.71 21.90
C GLU A 62 22.15 15.89 21.74
N GLY A 63 22.61 16.47 20.62
CA GLY A 63 24.02 16.67 20.32
C GLY A 63 24.77 15.42 19.86
N ALA A 64 24.06 14.31 19.61
CA ALA A 64 24.62 13.07 19.09
C ALA A 64 24.96 13.14 17.58
N MET A 65 24.44 14.16 16.88
CA MET A 65 24.67 14.41 15.46
C MET A 65 24.79 15.92 15.20
N THR A 66 25.70 16.35 14.33
CA THR A 66 25.74 17.76 13.93
C THR A 66 24.67 18.10 12.87
N PRO A 67 24.20 19.35 12.80
CA PRO A 67 23.24 19.78 11.77
C PRO A 67 23.70 19.45 10.33
N GLU A 68 25.00 19.60 10.06
CA GLU A 68 25.59 19.33 8.73
C GLU A 68 25.58 17.83 8.41
N GLN A 69 25.74 16.96 9.41
CA GLN A 69 25.58 15.52 9.25
C GLN A 69 24.12 15.17 8.94
N GLY A 70 23.17 15.77 9.65
CA GLY A 70 21.74 15.56 9.40
C GLY A 70 21.31 16.01 8.00
N ASP A 71 21.76 17.17 7.54
CA ASP A 71 21.48 17.65 6.18
C ASP A 71 22.01 16.71 5.09
N ARG A 72 23.20 16.12 5.30
CA ARG A 72 23.75 15.11 4.37
C ARG A 72 22.91 13.83 4.31
N LEU A 73 22.43 13.34 5.46
CA LEU A 73 21.58 12.14 5.52
C LEU A 73 20.24 12.36 4.81
N ILE A 74 19.59 13.50 5.04
CA ILE A 74 18.33 13.85 4.36
C ILE A 74 18.54 13.92 2.84
N LYS A 75 19.68 14.45 2.39
CA LYS A 75 20.03 14.55 0.97
C LYS A 75 20.37 13.19 0.34
N SER A 76 21.03 12.29 1.06
CA SER A 76 21.29 10.92 0.56
C SER A 76 20.00 10.12 0.44
N GLU A 77 19.12 10.18 1.45
CA GLU A 77 17.81 9.51 1.38
C GLU A 77 16.93 10.04 0.23
N ALA A 78 17.05 11.33 -0.10
CA ALA A 78 16.33 11.91 -1.23
C ALA A 78 16.86 11.42 -2.61
N ARG A 79 18.12 10.98 -2.70
CA ARG A 79 18.77 10.54 -3.95
C ARG A 79 18.65 9.04 -4.20
N GLU A 80 18.57 8.21 -3.17
CA GLU A 80 18.42 6.74 -3.34
C GLU A 80 17.01 6.32 -3.82
N GLN A 81 16.07 7.26 -3.92
CA GLN A 81 14.67 6.97 -4.26
C GLN A 81 14.23 7.43 -5.66
N THR A 82 15.16 7.95 -6.48
CA THR A 82 14.98 8.20 -7.94
C THR A 82 15.47 7.00 -8.74
#